data_AF-A0A1A8IBP5-F1
#
_entry.id   AF-A0A1A8IBP5-F1
#
_cell.length_a   1.000
_cell.length_b   1.000
_cell.length_c   1.000
_cell.angle_alpha   90.00
_cell.angle_beta   90.00
_cell.angle_gamma   90.00
#
_symmetry.space_group_name_H-M   'P 1'
#
loop_
_entity.id
_entity.type
_entity.pdbx_description
1 polymer ?
#
loop_
_entity_poly.entity_id
_entity_poly.type
_entity_poly.pdbx_seq_one_letter_code
_entity_poly.pdbx_strand_id
1 'polypeptide(L)'
;SNLMGTKFTVYDNGTNPSKNLGALLEDSTMRQELAAVCYETNVLGFKGPRKMTVVIPGMNMTFERVPVRPQNEQESLVSRWQNNSMDNLIELHNKAPVWNDDTQSYVLNFHGRVTQASVKNFQIVHDNDPDYIVMQFGRIAEDIFTLDFNYPMCALQAFAIGLSSFDSKLACE
;
A
#
# COMPACT_ATOMS: atom_id res chain seq x y z
N SER A 1 -9.16 -4.26 -7.20
CA SER A 1 -8.23 -5.38 -6.94
C SER A 1 -8.07 -6.21 -8.20
N ASN A 2 -7.03 -7.04 -8.26
CA ASN A 2 -6.99 -8.17 -9.18
C ASN A 2 -7.93 -9.29 -8.69
N LEU A 3 -8.16 -10.30 -9.54
CA LEU A 3 -9.07 -11.42 -9.23
C LEU A 3 -8.72 -12.16 -7.92
N MET A 4 -7.44 -12.22 -7.57
CA MET A 4 -6.96 -12.94 -6.38
C MET A 4 -7.04 -12.12 -5.08
N GLY A 5 -7.37 -10.82 -5.15
CA GLY A 5 -7.33 -9.93 -3.99
C GLY A 5 -5.91 -9.68 -3.45
N THR A 6 -4.87 -9.94 -4.24
CA THR A 6 -3.46 -9.82 -3.83
C THR A 6 -2.80 -8.55 -4.33
N LYS A 7 -3.40 -7.88 -5.32
CA LYS A 7 -2.90 -6.63 -5.89
C LYS A 7 -4.03 -5.61 -5.99
N PHE A 8 -3.74 -4.39 -5.57
CA PHE A 8 -4.67 -3.26 -5.57
C PHE A 8 -3.98 -2.06 -6.19
N THR A 9 -4.73 -1.28 -6.95
CA THR A 9 -4.29 0.00 -7.51
C THR A 9 -5.32 1.04 -7.15
N VAL A 10 -4.84 2.19 -6.66
CA VAL A 10 -5.65 3.33 -6.27
C VAL A 10 -5.52 4.38 -7.37
N TYR A 11 -6.66 4.82 -7.90
CA TYR A 11 -6.71 5.83 -8.95
C TYR A 11 -7.33 7.12 -8.43
N ASP A 12 -7.02 8.25 -9.08
CA ASP A 12 -7.84 9.44 -8.99
C ASP A 12 -9.09 9.32 -9.89
N ASN A 13 -9.79 10.45 -10.10
CA ASN A 13 -11.01 10.53 -10.90
C ASN A 13 -10.75 10.80 -12.40
N GLY A 14 -9.50 10.73 -12.87
CA GLY A 14 -9.18 10.95 -14.28
C GLY A 14 -9.71 9.84 -15.20
N THR A 15 -9.50 10.03 -16.49
CA THR A 15 -10.02 9.12 -17.52
C THR A 15 -9.17 7.86 -17.64
N ASN A 16 -9.81 6.69 -17.78
CA ASN A 16 -9.10 5.44 -18.05
C ASN A 16 -8.56 5.41 -19.49
N PRO A 17 -7.23 5.27 -19.70
CA PRO A 17 -6.63 5.28 -21.04
C PRO A 17 -7.19 4.21 -21.99
N SER A 18 -7.61 3.05 -21.47
CA SER A 18 -8.12 1.96 -22.31
C SER A 18 -9.52 2.19 -22.89
N LYS A 19 -10.27 3.19 -22.39
CA LYS A 19 -11.64 3.48 -22.85
C LYS A 19 -11.70 4.46 -24.02
N ASN A 20 -10.61 5.15 -24.33
CA ASN A 20 -10.56 6.21 -25.35
C ASN A 20 -9.39 6.01 -26.33
N LEU A 21 -9.24 4.80 -26.89
CA LEU A 21 -8.32 4.56 -28.00
C LEU A 21 -8.76 5.39 -29.21
N GLY A 22 -8.10 6.52 -29.46
CA GLY A 22 -8.28 7.33 -30.67
C GLY A 22 -8.61 8.81 -30.45
N ALA A 23 -8.89 9.25 -29.21
CA ALA A 23 -8.92 10.67 -28.88
C ALA A 23 -7.53 11.11 -28.40
N LEU A 24 -7.00 12.20 -28.96
CA LEU A 24 -5.83 12.89 -28.38
C LEU A 24 -6.28 13.51 -27.05
N LEU A 25 -6.31 12.71 -25.99
CA LEU A 25 -6.54 13.21 -24.65
C LEU A 25 -5.29 13.95 -24.19
N GLU A 26 -5.48 15.15 -23.65
CA GLU A 26 -4.39 15.82 -22.95
C GLU A 26 -3.94 14.96 -21.76
N ASP A 27 -2.62 14.83 -21.56
CA ASP A 27 -2.03 14.05 -20.46
C ASP A 27 -2.59 14.45 -19.09
N SER A 28 -2.99 15.71 -18.93
CA SER A 28 -3.61 16.26 -17.72
C SER A 28 -4.93 15.58 -17.33
N THR A 29 -5.65 15.01 -18.31
CA THR A 29 -6.99 14.42 -18.12
C THR A 29 -6.99 12.92 -17.86
N MET A 30 -5.83 12.26 -18.06
CA MET A 30 -5.66 10.84 -17.79
C MET A 30 -5.57 10.57 -16.29
N ARG A 31 -6.15 9.45 -15.88
CA ARG A 31 -6.12 9.03 -14.48
C ARG A 31 -4.69 8.84 -13.99
N GLN A 32 -4.46 9.23 -12.75
CA GLN A 32 -3.23 8.94 -12.04
C GLN A 32 -3.35 7.66 -11.23
N GLU A 33 -2.24 6.95 -11.09
CA GLU A 33 -2.09 5.93 -10.05
C GLU A 33 -1.48 6.57 -8.80
N LEU A 34 -2.23 6.51 -7.70
CA LEU A 34 -1.87 7.15 -6.44
C LEU A 34 -1.15 6.20 -5.48
N ALA A 35 -1.47 4.91 -5.54
CA ALA A 35 -0.81 3.87 -4.78
C ALA A 35 -1.06 2.50 -5.42
N ALA A 36 -0.13 1.58 -5.23
CA ALA A 36 -0.34 0.16 -5.43
C ALA A 36 -0.05 -0.60 -4.13
N VAL A 37 -0.83 -1.64 -3.87
CA VAL A 37 -0.63 -2.53 -2.71
C VAL A 37 -0.50 -3.95 -3.23
N CYS A 38 0.59 -4.62 -2.87
CA CYS A 38 0.87 -6.00 -3.23
C CYS A 38 1.03 -6.85 -1.97
N TYR A 39 0.23 -7.88 -1.84
CA TYR A 39 0.34 -8.89 -0.79
C TYR A 39 1.04 -10.12 -1.36
N GLU A 40 2.11 -10.57 -0.71
CA GLU A 40 2.76 -11.83 -1.09
C GLU A 40 1.82 -13.01 -0.83
N THR A 41 1.71 -13.90 -1.83
CA THR A 41 0.96 -15.15 -1.74
C THR A 41 1.81 -16.23 -1.07
N ASN A 42 1.30 -16.87 -0.04
CA ASN A 42 1.98 -17.97 0.63
C ASN A 42 1.75 -19.28 -0.13
N VAL A 43 2.45 -19.48 -1.25
CA VAL A 43 2.26 -20.65 -2.13
C VAL A 43 2.89 -21.94 -1.58
N LEU A 44 3.69 -21.86 -0.51
CA LEU A 44 4.51 -22.97 0.01
C LEU A 44 4.29 -23.29 1.49
N GLY A 45 3.22 -22.79 2.13
CA GLY A 45 2.89 -23.13 3.52
C GLY A 45 3.85 -22.55 4.58
N PHE A 46 4.69 -21.57 4.22
CA PHE A 46 5.50 -20.82 5.18
C PHE A 46 4.58 -20.04 6.12
N LYS A 47 4.58 -20.45 7.39
CA LYS A 47 3.87 -19.75 8.47
C LYS A 47 4.67 -18.50 8.83
N GLY A 48 4.17 -17.33 8.43
CA GLY A 48 4.77 -16.05 8.78
C GLY A 48 3.79 -14.89 8.54
N PRO A 49 4.04 -13.71 9.14
CA PRO A 49 3.28 -12.50 8.86
C PRO A 49 3.26 -12.22 7.35
N ARG A 50 2.08 -11.93 6.78
CA ARG A 50 1.93 -11.64 5.35
C ARG A 50 2.78 -10.42 5.00
N LYS A 51 3.65 -10.55 4.00
CA LYS A 51 4.39 -9.41 3.46
C LYS A 51 3.48 -8.58 2.58
N MET A 52 3.52 -7.27 2.81
CA MET A 52 2.74 -6.26 2.14
C MET A 52 3.70 -5.19 1.66
N THR A 53 3.73 -5.00 0.34
CA THR A 53 4.45 -3.93 -0.32
C THR A 53 3.47 -2.85 -0.75
N VAL A 54 3.83 -1.60 -0.49
CA VAL A 54 3.09 -0.42 -0.92
C VAL A 54 4.02 0.39 -1.82
N VAL A 55 3.53 0.72 -3.01
CA VAL A 55 4.26 1.55 -3.97
C VAL A 55 3.47 2.82 -4.18
N ILE A 56 4.11 3.97 -4.02
CA ILE A 56 3.50 5.28 -4.24
C ILE A 56 4.36 6.12 -5.18
N PRO A 57 3.78 7.13 -5.87
CA PRO A 57 4.56 8.10 -6.60
C PRO A 57 5.56 8.83 -5.70
N GLY A 58 6.75 9.08 -6.25
CA GLY A 58 7.80 9.83 -5.58
C GLY A 58 7.47 11.30 -5.42
N MET A 59 8.34 12.02 -4.74
CA MET A 59 8.16 13.42 -4.39
C MET A 59 9.25 14.25 -5.09
N ASN A 60 8.89 15.41 -5.61
CA ASN A 60 9.83 16.36 -6.21
C ASN A 60 10.53 17.20 -5.12
N MET A 61 11.39 18.13 -5.54
CA MET A 61 12.13 19.02 -4.63
C MET A 61 11.25 20.01 -3.86
N THR A 62 9.99 20.19 -4.27
CA THR A 62 8.99 21.03 -3.57
C THR A 62 8.09 20.22 -2.63
N PHE A 63 8.42 18.95 -2.38
CA PHE A 63 7.64 18.03 -1.55
C PHE A 63 6.23 17.76 -2.09
N GLU A 64 6.07 17.81 -3.42
CA GLU A 64 4.84 17.45 -4.12
C GLU A 64 5.01 16.13 -4.87
N ARG A 65 3.91 15.37 -4.99
CA ARG A 65 3.93 14.09 -5.72
C ARG A 65 4.26 14.33 -7.19
N VAL A 66 5.19 13.55 -7.73
CA VAL A 66 5.44 13.41 -9.17
C VAL A 66 4.30 12.56 -9.75
N PRO A 67 3.42 13.11 -10.61
CA PRO A 67 2.28 12.35 -11.12
C PRO A 67 2.69 11.11 -11.93
N VAL A 68 2.01 9.99 -11.69
CA VAL A 68 2.15 8.76 -12.49
C VAL A 68 0.86 8.55 -13.26
N ARG A 69 0.90 8.67 -14.59
CA ARG A 69 -0.24 8.50 -15.51
C ARG A 69 0.08 7.41 -16.54
N PRO A 70 -0.18 6.14 -16.22
CA PRO A 70 0.16 5.04 -17.11
C PRO A 70 -0.66 5.11 -18.40
N GLN A 71 -0.01 5.10 -19.55
CA GLN A 71 -0.67 5.00 -20.87
C GLN A 71 -0.91 3.54 -21.28
N ASN A 72 -0.14 2.62 -20.71
CA ASN A 72 -0.24 1.18 -20.93
C ASN A 72 0.03 0.42 -19.61
N GLU A 73 -0.19 -0.89 -19.61
CA GLU A 73 -0.04 -1.71 -18.40
C GLU A 73 1.41 -1.74 -17.87
N GLN A 74 2.42 -1.65 -18.74
CA GLN A 74 3.84 -1.70 -18.33
C GLN A 74 4.25 -0.49 -17.49
N GLU A 75 3.56 0.65 -17.68
CA GLU A 75 3.78 1.89 -16.93
C GLU A 75 3.04 1.94 -15.58
N SER A 76 2.18 0.96 -15.29
CA SER A 76 1.47 0.90 -14.00
C SER A 76 2.46 0.77 -12.83
N LEU A 77 2.10 1.27 -11.65
CA LEU A 77 2.92 1.16 -10.43
C LEU A 77 3.26 -0.29 -10.12
N VAL A 78 2.30 -1.19 -10.31
CA VAL A 78 2.48 -2.64 -10.10
C VAL A 78 3.52 -3.19 -11.07
N SER A 79 3.38 -2.93 -12.37
CA SER A 79 4.30 -3.47 -13.37
C SER A 79 5.70 -2.88 -13.24
N ARG A 80 5.80 -1.58 -12.95
CA ARG A 80 7.08 -0.91 -12.70
C ARG A 80 7.79 -1.50 -11.49
N TRP A 81 7.08 -1.73 -10.39
CA TRP A 81 7.64 -2.41 -9.22
C TRP A 81 8.12 -3.84 -9.54
N GLN A 82 7.30 -4.64 -10.22
CA GLN A 82 7.68 -6.01 -10.58
C GLN A 82 8.89 -6.07 -11.53
N ASN A 83 9.08 -5.04 -12.35
CA ASN A 83 10.20 -4.90 -13.27
C ASN A 83 11.38 -4.13 -12.67
N ASN A 84 11.32 -3.78 -11.38
CA ASN A 84 12.34 -3.00 -10.67
C ASN A 84 12.64 -1.62 -11.30
N SER A 85 11.64 -0.98 -11.93
CA SER A 85 11.72 0.36 -12.52
C SER A 85 11.21 1.41 -11.53
N MET A 86 12.03 1.70 -10.52
CA MET A 86 11.65 2.51 -9.35
C MET A 86 11.96 4.00 -9.47
N ASP A 87 12.26 4.50 -10.66
CA ASP A 87 12.51 5.93 -10.90
C ASP A 87 11.30 6.79 -10.49
N ASN A 88 11.50 7.78 -9.63
CA ASN A 88 10.42 8.62 -9.08
C ASN A 88 9.29 7.82 -8.42
N LEU A 89 9.58 6.66 -7.84
CA LEU A 89 8.65 5.88 -7.01
C LEU A 89 9.23 5.69 -5.61
N ILE A 90 8.36 5.40 -4.64
CA ILE A 90 8.76 5.05 -3.28
C ILE A 90 8.18 3.67 -2.97
N GLU A 91 9.05 2.74 -2.60
CA GLU A 91 8.70 1.42 -2.09
C GLU A 91 8.63 1.46 -0.56
N LEU A 92 7.56 0.93 -0.02
CA LEU A 92 7.32 0.83 1.41
C LEU A 92 6.85 -0.58 1.74
N HIS A 93 7.12 -1.03 2.96
CA HIS A 93 6.76 -2.37 3.41
C HIS A 93 6.06 -2.33 4.75
N ASN A 94 5.30 -3.39 5.05
CA ASN A 94 4.84 -3.56 6.42
C ASN A 94 6.03 -3.82 7.35
N LYS A 95 6.06 -3.11 8.47
CA LYS A 95 7.07 -3.33 9.52
C LYS A 95 6.97 -4.78 10.00
N ALA A 96 8.11 -5.47 10.04
CA ALA A 96 8.19 -6.81 10.60
C ALA A 96 7.91 -6.74 12.12
N PRO A 97 7.05 -7.61 12.66
CA PRO A 97 6.80 -7.63 14.09
C PRO A 97 8.04 -8.12 14.84
N VAL A 98 8.23 -7.63 16.06
CA VAL A 98 9.34 -8.00 16.94
C VAL A 98 8.87 -9.08 17.90
N TRP A 99 9.73 -10.06 18.18
CA TRP A 99 9.45 -11.07 19.19
C TRP A 99 9.39 -10.42 20.59
N ASN A 100 8.33 -10.69 21.34
CA ASN A 100 8.19 -10.28 22.72
C ASN A 100 8.24 -11.53 23.62
N ASP A 101 9.24 -11.59 24.49
CA ASP A 101 9.48 -12.70 25.41
C ASP A 101 8.40 -12.80 26.51
N ASP A 102 7.83 -11.69 26.95
CA ASP A 102 6.80 -11.69 28.01
C ASP A 102 5.49 -12.28 27.50
N THR A 103 5.11 -11.97 26.25
CA THR A 103 3.88 -12.46 25.62
C THR A 103 4.09 -13.69 24.73
N GLN A 104 5.33 -14.17 24.58
CA GLN A 104 5.73 -15.28 23.71
C GLN A 104 5.12 -15.19 22.30
N SER A 105 5.15 -13.99 21.72
CA SER A 105 4.49 -13.69 20.45
C SER A 105 5.16 -12.55 19.68
N TYR A 106 4.93 -12.52 18.36
CA TYR A 106 5.36 -11.42 17.50
C TYR A 106 4.40 -10.23 17.61
N VAL A 107 4.91 -9.07 18.01
CA VAL A 107 4.11 -7.86 18.27
C VAL A 107 4.64 -6.65 17.51
N LEU A 108 3.74 -5.69 17.26
CA LEU A 108 4.08 -4.34 16.82
C LEU A 108 3.71 -3.34 17.91
N ASN A 109 4.55 -2.34 18.13
CA ASN A 109 4.28 -1.28 19.10
C ASN A 109 3.49 -0.14 18.45
N PHE A 110 2.19 -0.05 18.76
CA PHE A 110 1.29 1.00 18.29
C PHE A 110 1.12 2.16 19.29
N HIS A 111 1.92 2.21 20.37
CA HIS A 111 1.85 3.27 21.38
C HIS A 111 0.44 3.52 21.93
N GLY A 112 -0.33 2.44 22.13
CA GLY A 112 -1.72 2.50 22.61
C GLY A 112 -2.77 2.89 21.57
N ARG A 113 -2.39 3.16 20.31
CA ARG A 113 -3.32 3.51 19.22
C ARG A 113 -4.13 2.32 18.71
N VAL A 114 -3.65 1.10 18.96
CA VAL A 114 -4.30 -0.16 18.59
C VAL A 114 -4.46 -0.99 19.85
N THR A 115 -5.67 -1.44 20.13
CA THR A 115 -6.03 -2.08 21.41
C THR A 115 -6.66 -3.46 21.23
N GLN A 116 -6.99 -3.87 20.00
CA GLN A 116 -7.54 -5.19 19.72
C GLN A 116 -6.67 -5.96 18.72
N ALA A 117 -6.48 -7.26 18.97
CA ALA A 117 -5.81 -8.16 18.04
C ALA A 117 -6.59 -8.29 16.72
N SER A 118 -5.89 -8.22 15.60
CA SER A 118 -6.47 -8.38 14.26
C SER A 118 -5.35 -8.62 13.25
N VAL A 119 -5.62 -9.46 12.25
CA VAL A 119 -4.74 -9.63 11.06
C VAL A 119 -4.65 -8.35 10.22
N LYS A 120 -5.50 -7.35 10.50
CA LYS A 120 -5.50 -6.03 9.85
C LYS A 120 -4.65 -5.01 10.57
N ASN A 121 -3.97 -5.36 11.67
CA ASN A 121 -3.08 -4.43 12.36
C ASN A 121 -1.72 -4.43 11.66
N PHE A 122 -1.30 -3.27 11.15
CA PHE A 122 0.00 -3.14 10.50
C PHE A 122 0.54 -1.70 10.60
N GLN A 123 1.86 -1.59 10.45
CA GLN A 123 2.58 -0.34 10.25
C GLN A 123 3.28 -0.42 8.90
N ILE A 124 3.32 0.67 8.15
CA ILE A 124 4.05 0.81 6.88
C ILE A 124 5.25 1.71 7.12
N VAL A 125 6.41 1.26 6.65
CA VAL A 125 7.71 1.91 6.82
C VAL A 125 8.50 1.87 5.53
N HIS A 126 9.55 2.69 5.47
CA HIS A 126 10.59 2.56 4.45
C HIS A 126 11.72 1.69 5.03
N ASP A 127 12.30 0.78 4.25
CA ASP A 127 13.31 -0.16 4.77
C ASP A 127 14.59 0.52 5.28
N ASN A 128 14.96 1.66 4.68
CA ASN A 128 16.08 2.48 5.15
C ASN A 128 15.81 3.22 6.46
N ASP A 129 14.56 3.36 6.90
CA ASP A 129 14.19 3.98 8.18
C ASP A 129 12.95 3.30 8.80
N PRO A 130 13.15 2.13 9.43
CA PRO A 130 12.05 1.36 10.01
C PRO A 130 11.37 2.02 11.21
N ASP A 131 11.96 3.06 11.80
CA ASP A 131 11.41 3.76 12.96
C ASP A 131 10.49 4.90 12.55
N TYR A 132 10.65 5.43 11.34
CA TYR A 132 9.70 6.35 10.74
C TYR A 132 8.45 5.62 10.23
N ILE A 133 7.38 5.66 11.03
CA ILE A 133 6.09 5.06 10.69
C ILE A 133 5.36 5.98 9.69
N VAL A 134 5.38 5.60 8.40
CA VAL A 134 4.69 6.32 7.32
C VAL A 134 3.18 6.21 7.49
N MET A 135 2.69 5.05 7.89
CA MET A 135 1.26 4.80 8.16
C MET A 135 1.13 3.73 9.24
N GLN A 136 0.16 3.87 10.14
CA GLN A 136 -0.28 2.78 10.99
C GLN A 136 -1.79 2.64 10.95
N PHE A 137 -2.23 1.40 10.93
CA PHE A 137 -3.63 1.03 10.89
C PHE A 137 -3.89 -0.12 11.85
N GLY A 138 -4.96 -0.02 12.63
CA GLY A 138 -5.34 -1.13 13.50
C GLY A 138 -6.66 -0.96 14.22
N ARG A 139 -7.14 -2.07 14.78
CA ARG A 139 -8.46 -2.19 15.38
C ARG A 139 -8.47 -1.66 16.82
N ILE A 140 -9.51 -0.90 17.17
CA ILE A 140 -9.76 -0.43 18.54
C ILE A 140 -11.10 -0.90 19.11
N ALA A 141 -12.08 -1.19 18.25
CA ALA A 141 -13.37 -1.79 18.64
C ALA A 141 -13.91 -2.71 17.53
N GLU A 142 -15.11 -3.24 17.73
CA GLU A 142 -15.87 -3.85 16.63
C GLU A 142 -16.13 -2.81 15.55
N ASP A 143 -15.67 -3.09 14.32
CA ASP A 143 -15.76 -2.21 13.15
C ASP A 143 -15.19 -0.79 13.30
N ILE A 144 -14.39 -0.53 14.35
CA ILE A 144 -13.70 0.75 14.56
C ILE A 144 -12.19 0.54 14.49
N PHE A 145 -11.55 1.34 13.64
CA PHE A 145 -10.12 1.31 13.38
C PHE A 145 -9.51 2.71 13.50
N THR A 146 -8.26 2.76 13.94
CA THR A 146 -7.43 3.96 13.89
C THR A 146 -6.58 3.93 12.62
N LEU A 147 -6.37 5.11 12.04
CA LEU A 147 -5.53 5.31 10.86
C LEU A 147 -4.74 6.60 11.05
N ASP A 148 -3.42 6.46 11.24
CA ASP A 148 -2.50 7.60 11.31
C ASP A 148 -1.54 7.50 10.11
N PHE A 149 -1.19 8.63 9.50
CA PHE A 149 -0.26 8.68 8.37
C PHE A 149 0.62 9.92 8.44
N ASN A 150 1.82 9.81 7.87
CA ASN A 150 2.81 10.86 7.76
C ASN A 150 3.26 11.04 6.30
N TYR A 151 4.04 12.08 6.04
CA TYR A 151 4.71 12.26 4.74
C TYR A 151 5.46 10.98 4.33
N PRO A 152 5.46 10.58 3.05
CA PRO A 152 4.91 11.27 1.88
C PRO A 152 3.43 10.96 1.57
N MET A 153 2.75 10.23 2.45
CA MET A 153 1.40 9.73 2.19
C MET A 153 0.33 10.82 2.41
N CYS A 154 -0.72 10.81 1.59
CA CYS A 154 -1.92 11.59 1.82
C CYS A 154 -3.10 10.74 2.32
N ALA A 155 -4.15 11.39 2.81
CA ALA A 155 -5.32 10.72 3.35
C ALA A 155 -5.97 9.73 2.36
N LEU A 156 -6.05 10.07 1.07
CA LEU A 156 -6.64 9.18 0.06
C LEU A 156 -5.81 7.91 -0.13
N GLN A 157 -4.48 8.03 -0.17
CA GLN A 157 -3.58 6.88 -0.24
C GLN A 157 -3.72 6.02 1.03
N ALA A 158 -3.58 6.63 2.21
CA ALA A 158 -3.65 5.93 3.49
C ALA A 158 -4.98 5.18 3.67
N PHE A 159 -6.09 5.87 3.37
CA PHE A 159 -7.42 5.28 3.47
C PHE A 159 -7.61 4.10 2.52
N ALA A 160 -7.18 4.24 1.26
CA ALA A 160 -7.29 3.17 0.28
C ALA A 160 -6.41 1.95 0.62
N ILE A 161 -5.22 2.17 1.18
CA ILE A 161 -4.34 1.10 1.70
C ILE A 161 -5.01 0.41 2.90
N GLY A 162 -5.66 1.18 3.79
CA GLY A 162 -6.47 0.61 4.88
C GLY A 162 -7.60 -0.27 4.33
N LEU A 163 -8.34 0.20 3.32
CA LEU A 163 -9.42 -0.55 2.67
C LEU A 163 -8.94 -1.86 2.02
N SER A 164 -7.75 -1.90 1.41
CA SER A 164 -7.24 -3.14 0.81
C SER A 164 -6.99 -4.25 1.83
N SER A 165 -6.88 -3.91 3.12
CA SER A 165 -6.76 -4.89 4.21
C SER A 165 -8.07 -5.63 4.52
N PHE A 166 -9.22 -5.07 4.13
CA PHE A 166 -10.54 -5.67 4.35
C PHE A 166 -10.94 -6.67 3.26
N ASP A 167 -10.44 -6.51 2.03
CA ASP A 167 -10.80 -7.39 0.92
C ASP A 167 -10.22 -8.79 1.13
N SER A 168 -11.06 -9.81 0.85
CA SER A 168 -10.72 -11.22 1.00
C SER A 168 -9.66 -11.62 -0.01
N LYS A 169 -8.67 -12.40 0.44
CA LYS A 169 -7.50 -12.75 -0.36
C LYS A 169 -7.52 -14.24 -0.62
N LEU A 170 -8.04 -14.63 -1.79
CA LEU A 170 -8.26 -16.03 -2.16
C LEU A 170 -6.99 -16.89 -2.11
N ALA A 171 -5.80 -16.28 -2.20
CA ALA A 171 -4.50 -16.95 -2.20
C ALA A 171 -3.61 -16.63 -0.97
N CYS A 172 -4.16 -16.01 0.07
CA CYS A 172 -3.42 -15.68 1.28
C CYS A 172 -4.02 -16.28 2.56
N GLU A 173 -5.13 -17.01 2.48
CA GLU A 173 -5.70 -17.80 3.58
C GLU A 173 -4.85 -19.04 3.91
#